data_AF-L5K5L0-F1
#
_entry.id   AF-L5K5L0-F1
#
_cell.length_a   1.000
_cell.length_b   1.000
_cell.length_c   1.000
_cell.angle_alpha   90.00
_cell.angle_beta   90.00
_cell.angle_gamma   90.00
#
_symmetry.space_group_name_H-M   'P 1'
#
loop_
_entity.id
_entity.type
_entity.pdbx_description
1 polymer ?
#
loop_
_entity_poly.entity_id
_entity_poly.type
_entity_poly.pdbx_seq_one_letter_code
_entity_poly.pdbx_strand_id
1 'polypeptide(L)'
;MMDGSQVQKAQAISVLHKMFQETSNIFCTEHSAVWNMTLLHGLLSGLHWQLEDLGTCLVPQMKEAESALGTEDPKLSMKRYIQGICLYLEEKQYSNCAWEIVRVEIRRAFSLSTKLLERL
;
A
#
# COMPACT_ATOMS: atom_id res chain seq x y z
N MET A 1 -18.60 9.52 -20.37
CA MET A 1 -18.70 9.83 -18.93
C MET A 1 -18.51 8.53 -18.18
N MET A 2 -17.47 8.43 -17.34
CA MET A 2 -17.35 7.31 -16.40
C MET A 2 -18.51 7.37 -15.40
N ASP A 3 -19.03 6.20 -15.04
CA ASP A 3 -19.96 6.06 -13.92
C ASP A 3 -19.27 6.37 -12.59
N GLY A 4 -20.00 6.89 -11.61
CA GLY A 4 -19.47 7.22 -10.29
C GLY A 4 -18.85 6.01 -9.57
N SER A 5 -19.40 4.81 -9.78
CA SER A 5 -18.82 3.54 -9.29
C SER A 5 -17.45 3.25 -9.90
N GLN A 6 -17.29 3.51 -11.20
CA GLN A 6 -16.03 3.28 -11.91
C GLN A 6 -14.93 4.22 -11.42
N VAL A 7 -15.26 5.49 -11.14
CA VAL A 7 -14.33 6.46 -10.56
C VAL A 7 -13.87 6.04 -9.16
N GLN A 8 -14.78 5.55 -8.32
CA GLN A 8 -14.43 5.05 -6.98
C GLN A 8 -13.51 3.83 -7.05
N LYS A 9 -13.78 2.90 -7.97
CA LYS A 9 -12.93 1.73 -8.20
C LYS A 9 -11.53 2.12 -8.68
N ALA A 10 -11.43 3.07 -9.61
CA ALA A 10 -10.16 3.62 -10.09
C ALA A 10 -9.33 4.20 -8.94
N GLN A 11 -9.98 5.01 -8.10
CA GLN A 11 -9.36 5.65 -6.95
C GLN A 11 -8.88 4.63 -5.92
N ALA A 12 -9.70 3.62 -5.61
CA ALA A 12 -9.33 2.53 -4.69
C ALA A 12 -8.13 1.72 -5.21
N ILE A 13 -8.12 1.37 -6.50
CA ILE A 13 -6.97 0.70 -7.14
C ILE A 13 -5.72 1.57 -7.05
N SER A 14 -5.85 2.88 -7.29
CA SER A 14 -4.71 3.81 -7.23
C SER A 14 -4.13 3.95 -5.81
N VAL A 15 -5.00 3.97 -4.79
CA VAL A 15 -4.59 3.97 -3.37
C VAL A 15 -3.92 2.65 -3.01
N LEU A 16 -4.47 1.51 -3.46
CA LEU A 16 -3.89 0.20 -3.19
C LEU A 16 -2.51 0.04 -3.84
N HIS A 17 -2.36 0.47 -5.09
CA HIS A 17 -1.08 0.49 -5.78
C HIS A 17 -0.06 1.31 -4.97
N LYS A 18 -0.46 2.48 -4.45
CA LYS A 18 0.43 3.30 -3.61
C LYS A 18 0.79 2.58 -2.30
N MET A 19 -0.17 1.94 -1.66
CA MET A 19 0.05 1.17 -0.43
C MET A 19 1.07 0.04 -0.63
N PHE A 20 0.95 -0.74 -1.71
CA PHE A 20 1.88 -1.81 -2.02
C PHE A 20 3.28 -1.30 -2.31
N GLN A 21 3.40 -0.20 -3.05
CA GLN A 21 4.69 0.43 -3.34
C GLN A 21 5.42 0.83 -2.04
N GLU A 22 4.72 1.53 -1.15
CA GLU A 22 5.31 1.97 0.12
C GLU A 22 5.59 0.80 1.07
N THR A 23 4.77 -0.24 1.04
CA THR A 23 5.02 -1.45 1.84
C THR A 23 6.30 -2.16 1.39
N SER A 24 6.52 -2.28 0.07
CA SER A 24 7.79 -2.80 -0.46
C SER A 24 8.98 -1.98 0.02
N ASN A 25 8.86 -0.64 0.05
CA ASN A 25 9.92 0.23 0.54
C ASN A 25 10.28 -0.05 2.01
N ILE A 26 9.29 -0.25 2.89
CA ILE A 26 9.53 -0.60 4.31
C ILE A 26 10.34 -1.90 4.42
N PHE A 27 9.93 -2.93 3.68
CA PHE A 27 10.52 -4.26 3.79
C PHE A 27 11.86 -4.43 3.05
N CYS A 28 12.16 -3.56 2.09
CA CYS A 28 13.47 -3.52 1.41
C CYS A 28 14.58 -2.83 2.22
N THR A 29 14.29 -2.26 3.39
CA THR A 29 15.31 -1.61 4.23
C THR A 29 16.26 -2.62 4.87
N GLU A 30 17.52 -2.23 5.11
CA GLU A 30 18.54 -3.08 5.75
C GLU A 30 18.10 -3.59 7.14
N HIS A 31 17.19 -2.87 7.79
CA HIS A 31 16.62 -3.22 9.09
C HIS A 31 15.62 -4.37 9.05
N SER A 32 15.23 -4.87 7.87
CA SER A 32 14.45 -6.10 7.70
C SER A 32 15.31 -7.37 7.76
N ALA A 33 16.61 -7.27 8.05
CA ALA A 33 17.50 -8.42 8.23
C ALA A 33 17.11 -9.37 9.40
N VAL A 34 16.19 -8.95 10.27
CA VAL A 34 15.61 -9.77 11.35
C VAL A 34 14.69 -10.89 10.81
N TRP A 35 14.22 -10.74 9.57
CA TRP A 35 13.19 -11.60 9.01
C TRP A 35 13.79 -12.83 8.32
N ASN A 36 12.99 -13.90 8.22
CA ASN A 36 13.37 -15.03 7.38
C ASN A 36 13.46 -14.55 5.91
N MET A 37 14.67 -14.51 5.38
CA MET A 37 14.96 -13.95 4.06
C MET A 37 14.18 -14.63 2.93
N THR A 38 13.88 -15.93 3.05
CA THR A 38 13.07 -16.65 2.06
C THR A 38 11.62 -16.16 2.07
N LEU A 39 11.02 -16.00 3.25
CA LEU A 39 9.66 -15.46 3.39
C LEU A 39 9.59 -14.00 2.96
N LEU A 40 10.58 -13.19 3.32
CA LEU A 40 10.69 -11.79 2.93
C LEU A 40 10.80 -11.64 1.41
N HIS A 41 11.66 -12.43 0.78
CA HIS A 41 11.79 -12.46 -0.69
C HIS A 41 10.48 -12.87 -1.36
N GLY A 42 9.78 -13.89 -0.82
CA GLY A 42 8.46 -14.29 -1.32
C GLY A 42 7.42 -13.18 -1.22
N LEU A 43 7.39 -12.45 -0.10
CA LEU A 43 6.51 -11.30 0.09
C LEU A 43 6.82 -10.18 -0.92
N LEU A 44 8.08 -9.77 -1.04
CA LEU A 44 8.51 -8.72 -1.96
C LEU A 44 8.24 -9.09 -3.42
N SER A 45 8.47 -10.35 -3.80
CA SER A 45 8.14 -10.86 -5.12
C SER A 45 6.63 -10.80 -5.38
N GLY A 46 5.81 -11.22 -4.41
CA GLY A 46 4.35 -11.14 -4.52
C GLY A 46 3.84 -9.70 -4.65
N LEU A 47 4.42 -8.77 -3.88
CA LEU A 47 4.09 -7.34 -3.98
C LEU A 47 4.49 -6.75 -5.33
N HIS A 48 5.65 -7.13 -5.87
CA HIS A 48 6.08 -6.70 -7.19
C HIS A 48 5.09 -7.13 -8.28
N TRP A 49 4.68 -8.40 -8.30
CA TRP A 49 3.68 -8.90 -9.24
C TRP A 49 2.32 -8.19 -9.10
N GLN A 50 1.86 -7.95 -7.87
CA GLN A 50 0.63 -7.20 -7.62
C GLN A 50 0.71 -5.75 -8.12
N LEU A 51 1.87 -5.10 -7.97
CA LEU A 51 2.10 -3.75 -8.48
C LEU A 51 2.05 -3.69 -10.00
N GLU A 52 2.68 -4.65 -10.69
CA GLU A 52 2.62 -4.74 -12.15
C GLU A 52 1.19 -4.95 -12.65
N ASP A 53 0.47 -5.91 -12.07
CA ASP A 53 -0.92 -6.22 -12.42
C ASP A 53 -1.85 -5.01 -12.25
N LEU A 54 -1.81 -4.36 -11.08
CA LEU A 54 -2.58 -3.15 -10.82
C LEU A 54 -2.14 -1.97 -11.69
N GLY A 55 -0.85 -1.88 -12.02
CA GLY A 55 -0.30 -0.90 -12.94
C GLY A 55 -0.97 -0.98 -14.31
N THR A 56 -1.17 -2.20 -14.84
CA THR A 56 -1.88 -2.39 -16.12
C THR A 56 -3.34 -1.95 -16.08
N CYS A 57 -4.01 -2.11 -14.93
CA CYS A 57 -5.40 -1.68 -14.72
C CYS A 57 -5.57 -0.15 -14.67
N LEU A 58 -4.50 0.57 -14.33
CA LEU A 58 -4.49 2.03 -14.16
C LEU A 58 -4.23 2.80 -15.46
N VAL A 59 -3.55 2.20 -16.44
CA VAL A 59 -3.15 2.86 -17.72
C VAL A 59 -4.34 3.51 -18.47
N PRO A 60 -5.58 2.93 -18.47
CA PRO A 60 -6.71 3.58 -19.15
C PRO A 60 -7.42 4.67 -18.33
N GLN A 61 -7.24 4.75 -17.01
CA GLN A 61 -8.12 5.52 -16.10
C GLN A 61 -7.52 6.82 -15.55
N MET A 62 -6.22 7.06 -15.80
CA MET A 62 -5.45 8.08 -15.10
C MET A 62 -5.67 9.53 -15.59
N LYS A 63 -6.32 9.75 -16.74
CA LYS A 63 -6.51 11.10 -17.30
C LYS A 63 -7.72 11.86 -16.74
N GLU A 64 -8.68 11.21 -16.09
CA GLU A 64 -9.92 11.86 -15.63
C GLU A 64 -10.08 11.97 -14.10
N ALA A 65 -9.40 11.14 -13.30
CA ALA A 65 -9.66 11.06 -11.85
C ALA A 65 -8.92 12.12 -10.99
N GLU A 66 -7.88 12.77 -11.50
CA GLU A 66 -7.08 13.75 -10.72
C GLU A 66 -7.74 15.14 -10.61
N SER A 67 -8.85 15.38 -11.31
CA SER A 67 -9.50 16.69 -11.43
C SER A 67 -10.69 16.92 -10.47
N ALA A 68 -11.21 15.88 -9.80
CA ALA A 68 -12.61 15.89 -9.37
C ALA A 68 -12.93 16.17 -7.89
N LEU A 69 -11.98 16.21 -6.94
CA LEU A 69 -12.34 16.40 -5.53
C LEU A 69 -11.40 17.34 -4.77
N GLY A 70 -11.98 18.40 -4.18
CA GLY A 70 -11.31 19.33 -3.24
C GLY A 70 -11.09 18.77 -1.83
N THR A 71 -11.20 17.46 -1.63
CA THR A 71 -10.77 16.76 -0.41
C THR A 71 -9.32 16.32 -0.53
N GLU A 72 -8.66 16.09 0.62
CA GLU A 72 -7.28 15.61 0.67
C GLU A 72 -7.09 14.33 -0.16
N ASP A 73 -6.08 14.32 -1.02
CA ASP A 73 -5.78 13.21 -1.92
C ASP A 73 -5.61 11.90 -1.12
N PRO A 74 -6.43 10.86 -1.37
CA PRO A 74 -6.30 9.58 -0.67
C PRO A 74 -4.92 8.93 -0.80
N LYS A 75 -4.17 9.19 -1.87
CA LYS A 75 -2.77 8.74 -1.99
C LYS A 75 -1.86 9.45 -0.99
N LEU A 76 -2.08 10.74 -0.76
CA LEU A 76 -1.34 11.52 0.23
C LEU A 76 -1.65 11.05 1.65
N SER A 77 -2.91 10.70 1.92
CA SER A 77 -3.33 10.08 3.18
C SER A 77 -2.66 8.72 3.42
N MET A 78 -2.62 7.86 2.39
CA MET A 78 -1.89 6.59 2.44
C MET A 78 -0.40 6.81 2.69
N LYS A 79 0.23 7.79 2.02
CA LYS A 79 1.64 8.12 2.23
C LYS A 79 1.92 8.53 3.67
N ARG A 80 1.09 9.39 4.27
CA ARG A 80 1.24 9.80 5.68
C ARG A 80 1.08 8.64 6.65
N TYR A 81 0.14 7.73 6.38
CA TYR A 81 -0.04 6.53 7.18
C TYR A 81 1.23 5.67 7.20
N ILE A 82 1.84 5.40 6.04
CA ILE A 82 3.11 4.66 5.95
C ILE A 82 4.25 5.44 6.61
N GLN A 83 4.34 6.76 6.43
CA GLN A 83 5.34 7.58 7.12
C GLN A 83 5.24 7.45 8.64
N GLY A 84 4.02 7.38 9.20
CA GLY A 84 3.81 7.11 10.62
C GLY A 84 4.37 5.76 11.07
N ILE A 85 4.24 4.72 10.23
CA ILE A 85 4.83 3.40 10.50
C ILE A 85 6.36 3.46 10.50
N CYS A 86 6.97 4.18 9.54
CA CYS A 86 8.42 4.35 9.50
C CYS A 86 8.93 5.09 10.74
N LEU A 87 8.29 6.20 11.12
CA LEU A 87 8.63 6.95 12.33
C LEU A 87 8.49 6.11 13.60
N TYR A 88 7.46 5.26 13.69
CA TYR A 88 7.31 4.32 14.79
C TYR A 88 8.47 3.31 14.86
N LEU A 89 8.90 2.75 13.72
CA LEU A 89 10.04 1.84 13.68
C LEU A 89 11.34 2.53 14.12
N GLU A 90 11.57 3.77 13.67
CA GLU A 90 12.71 4.59 14.09
C GLU A 90 12.69 4.84 15.61
N GLU A 91 11.54 5.26 16.17
CA GLU A 91 11.36 5.51 17.60
C GLU A 91 11.63 4.25 18.43
N LYS A 92 11.20 3.09 17.93
CA LYS A 92 11.40 1.79 18.59
C LYS A 92 12.73 1.10 18.21
N GLN A 93 13.64 1.84 17.57
CA GLN A 93 14.97 1.37 17.17
C GLN A 93 14.95 0.05 16.40
N TYR A 94 13.93 -0.15 15.56
CA TYR A 94 13.77 -1.36 14.75
C TYR A 94 13.78 -2.66 15.57
N SER A 95 13.34 -2.60 16.84
CA SER A 95 13.28 -3.79 17.70
C SER A 95 12.36 -4.88 17.14
N ASN A 96 12.62 -6.13 17.51
CA ASN A 96 11.81 -7.28 17.07
C ASN A 96 10.31 -7.11 17.40
N CYS A 97 10.00 -6.57 18.59
CA CYS A 97 8.63 -6.28 18.99
C CYS A 97 7.98 -5.19 18.12
N ALA A 98 8.73 -4.16 17.72
CA ALA A 98 8.21 -3.13 16.82
C ALA A 98 7.87 -3.71 15.45
N TRP A 99 8.75 -4.55 14.89
CA TRP A 99 8.51 -5.26 13.65
C TRP A 99 7.30 -6.21 13.70
N GLU A 100 7.06 -6.86 14.85
CA GLU A 100 5.86 -7.67 15.09
C GLU A 100 4.58 -6.83 14.93
N ILE A 101 4.54 -5.65 15.55
CA ILE A 101 3.42 -4.72 15.45
C ILE A 101 3.22 -4.26 14.01
N VAL A 102 4.30 -3.86 13.32
CA VAL A 102 4.23 -3.43 11.91
C VAL A 102 3.71 -4.55 11.01
N ARG A 103 4.11 -5.81 11.26
CA ARG A 103 3.59 -6.96 10.49
C ARG A 103 2.07 -7.09 10.62
N VAL A 104 1.58 -7.02 11.86
CA VAL A 104 0.15 -7.17 12.16
C VAL A 104 -0.62 -6.03 11.51
N GLU A 105 -0.12 -4.81 11.60
CA GLU A 105 -0.77 -3.63 11.04
C GLU A 105 -0.80 -3.66 9.50
N ILE A 106 0.30 -4.06 8.84
CA ILE A 106 0.32 -4.22 7.38
C ILE A 106 -0.63 -5.33 6.92
N ARG A 107 -0.65 -6.47 7.61
CA ARG A 107 -1.59 -7.57 7.31
C ARG A 107 -3.04 -7.12 7.45
N ARG A 108 -3.34 -6.35 8.50
CA ARG A 108 -4.67 -5.77 8.72
C ARG A 108 -5.05 -4.84 7.59
N ALA A 109 -4.16 -3.94 7.20
CA ALA A 109 -4.41 -2.98 6.14
C ALA A 109 -4.64 -3.67 4.78
N PHE A 110 -3.86 -4.71 4.43
CA PHE A 110 -4.13 -5.53 3.24
C PHE A 110 -5.50 -6.20 3.30
N SER A 111 -5.87 -6.77 4.45
CA SER A 111 -7.17 -7.40 4.64
C SER A 111 -8.34 -6.42 4.46
N LEU A 112 -8.16 -5.17 4.89
CA LEU A 112 -9.16 -4.10 4.70
C LEU A 112 -9.25 -3.68 3.23
N SER A 113 -8.11 -3.56 2.55
CA SER A 113 -8.06 -3.23 1.13
C SER A 113 -8.75 -4.28 0.25
N THR A 114 -8.53 -5.58 0.51
CA THR A 114 -9.22 -6.65 -0.21
C THR A 114 -10.73 -6.57 -0.01
N LYS A 115 -11.19 -6.37 1.24
CA LYS A 115 -12.63 -6.21 1.54
C LYS A 115 -13.23 -4.97 0.89
N LEU A 116 -12.47 -3.88 0.76
CA LEU A 116 -12.91 -2.68 0.08
C LEU A 116 -13.08 -2.95 -1.41
N LEU A 117 -12.11 -3.60 -2.05
CA LEU A 117 -12.18 -3.95 -3.47
C LEU A 117 -13.31 -4.93 -3.79
N GLU A 118 -13.59 -5.90 -2.92
CA GLU A 118 -14.72 -6.83 -3.09
C GLU A 118 -16.09 -6.13 -3.06
N ARG A 119 -16.17 -4.95 -2.43
CA ARG A 119 -17.40 -4.16 -2.32
C ARG A 119 -17.59 -3.15 -3.45
N LEU A 120 -16.55 -2.91 -4.28
CA LEU A 120 -16.52 -1.92 -5.37
C LEU A 120 -16.62 -2.59 -6.76
#